data_AF-A0A8G0LFU8-F1
#
_entry.id   AF-A0A8G0LFU8-F1
#
_cell.length_a   1.000
_cell.length_b   1.000
_cell.length_c   1.000
_cell.angle_alpha   90.00
_cell.angle_beta   90.00
_cell.angle_gamma   90.00
#
_symmetry.space_group_name_H-M   'P 1'
#
loop_
_entity.id
_entity.type
_entity.pdbx_description
1 polymer ?
#
loop_
_entity_poly.entity_id
_entity_poly.type
_entity_poly.pdbx_seq_one_letter_code
_entity_poly.pdbx_strand_id
1 'polypeptide(L)'
;MKAHWETSTSGSIALKEEDPEVFEVYLHWLYFETLPVRNDSVELEGNNEYAQLAKAYALGEFLQDVNFRDAVLDAMLIKSRSKVSDDGRTWFPGGPAIRYIYEGTPESSAARRLLVDLYTYHGHGD
;
A
#
# COMPACT_ATOMS: atom_id res chain seq x y z
N MET A 1 -1.11 -24.13 -17.86
CA MET A 1 -0.55 -25.10 -16.87
C MET A 1 -0.79 -24.52 -15.49
N LYS A 2 -1.48 -25.24 -14.59
CA LYS A 2 -1.64 -24.81 -13.19
C LYS A 2 -0.35 -25.14 -12.45
N ALA A 3 0.24 -24.17 -11.77
CA ALA A 3 1.40 -24.41 -10.92
C ALA A 3 0.99 -25.37 -9.79
N HIS A 4 1.76 -26.45 -9.61
CA HIS A 4 1.62 -27.34 -8.47
C HIS A 4 2.25 -26.65 -7.26
N TRP A 5 1.45 -26.45 -6.21
CA TRP A 5 1.96 -25.99 -4.92
C TRP A 5 2.64 -27.19 -4.25
N GLU A 6 3.93 -27.06 -3.94
CA GLU A 6 4.64 -28.03 -3.10
C GLU A 6 4.54 -27.57 -1.65
N THR A 7 3.92 -28.39 -0.81
CA THR A 7 3.80 -28.15 0.62
C THR A 7 5.17 -28.27 1.29
N SER A 8 5.61 -27.22 1.97
CA SER A 8 6.83 -27.28 2.77
C SER A 8 6.68 -28.30 3.90
N THR A 9 7.63 -29.24 4.03
CA THR A 9 7.65 -30.26 5.07
C THR A 9 7.89 -29.69 6.46
N SER A 10 8.43 -28.47 6.57
CA SER A 10 8.70 -27.80 7.85
C SER A 10 7.51 -27.01 8.41
N GLY A 11 6.45 -26.82 7.62
CA GLY A 11 5.33 -25.92 7.98
C GLY A 11 5.71 -24.44 8.06
N SER A 12 6.91 -24.07 7.61
CA SER A 12 7.41 -22.69 7.60
C SER A 12 7.74 -22.24 6.18
N ILE A 13 7.41 -20.99 5.86
CA ILE A 13 7.77 -20.30 4.62
C ILE A 13 8.63 -19.12 5.02
N ALA A 14 9.88 -19.08 4.53
CA ALA A 14 10.75 -17.94 4.72
C ALA A 14 10.38 -16.87 3.69
N LEU A 15 9.70 -15.82 4.13
CA LEU A 15 9.52 -14.61 3.34
C LEU A 15 10.86 -13.88 3.31
N LYS A 16 11.35 -13.58 2.10
CA LYS A 16 12.63 -12.91 1.89
C LYS A 16 12.47 -11.46 2.33
N GLU A 17 13.17 -11.05 3.39
CA GLU A 17 13.39 -9.64 3.77
C GLU A 17 12.13 -8.76 3.90
N GLU A 18 10.94 -9.34 4.03
CA GLU A 18 9.72 -8.57 4.23
C GLU A 18 9.68 -8.06 5.67
N ASP A 19 9.41 -6.77 5.80
CA ASP A 19 9.26 -6.06 7.06
C ASP A 19 8.14 -6.73 7.90
N PRO A 20 8.43 -7.28 9.10
CA PRO A 20 7.45 -8.00 9.91
C PRO A 20 6.16 -7.22 10.15
N GLU A 21 6.25 -5.89 10.25
CA GLU A 21 5.10 -5.01 10.46
C GLU A 21 4.13 -5.05 9.27
N VAL A 22 4.64 -5.18 8.05
CA VAL A 22 3.82 -5.25 6.82
C VAL A 22 3.11 -6.59 6.73
N PHE A 23 3.77 -7.66 7.18
CA PHE A 23 3.15 -8.97 7.22
C PHE A 23 2.03 -9.05 8.26
N GLU A 24 2.13 -8.35 9.39
CA GLU A 24 1.04 -8.22 10.36
C GLU A 24 -0.20 -7.57 9.75
N VAL A 25 -0.03 -6.52 8.92
CA VAL A 25 -1.14 -5.90 8.15
C VAL A 25 -1.81 -6.92 7.24
N TYR A 26 -1.01 -7.75 6.54
CA TYR A 26 -1.55 -8.80 5.68
C TYR A 26 -2.25 -9.91 6.46
N LEU A 27 -1.72 -10.33 7.61
CA LEU A 27 -2.42 -11.27 8.49
C LEU A 27 -3.77 -10.70 8.94
N HIS A 28 -3.82 -9.44 9.35
CA HIS A 28 -5.09 -8.80 9.71
C HIS A 28 -6.09 -8.83 8.55
N TRP A 29 -5.63 -8.53 7.33
CA TRP A 29 -6.46 -8.64 6.13
C TRP A 29 -7.00 -10.07 5.92
N LEU A 30 -6.16 -11.10 6.06
CA LEU A 30 -6.59 -12.49 5.86
C LEU A 30 -7.66 -12.95 6.85
N TYR A 31 -7.62 -12.45 8.08
CA TYR A 31 -8.57 -12.85 9.12
C TYR A 31 -9.84 -11.98 9.15
N PHE A 32 -9.73 -10.70 8.82
CA PHE A 32 -10.78 -9.71 9.07
C PHE A 32 -11.26 -8.97 7.82
N GLU A 33 -10.63 -9.19 6.66
CA GLU A 33 -10.91 -8.50 5.39
C GLU A 33 -10.92 -6.97 5.55
N THR A 34 -10.07 -6.46 6.45
CA THR A 34 -9.94 -5.04 6.76
C THR A 34 -8.48 -4.67 6.94
N LEU A 35 -8.14 -3.43 6.60
CA LEU A 35 -6.79 -2.89 6.77
C LEU A 35 -6.72 -2.04 8.04
N PRO A 36 -5.79 -2.31 8.98
CA PRO A 36 -5.67 -1.59 10.24
C PRO A 36 -4.95 -0.24 10.10
N VAL A 37 -4.87 0.34 8.91
CA VAL A 37 -3.89 1.42 8.61
C VAL A 37 -4.40 2.85 8.82
N ARG A 38 -5.65 3.07 9.27
CA ARG A 38 -6.20 4.43 9.38
C ARG A 38 -5.51 5.27 10.48
N ASN A 39 -4.60 6.16 10.09
CA ASN A 39 -4.09 7.22 10.95
C ASN A 39 -4.54 8.59 10.43
N ASP A 40 -5.59 9.12 11.05
CA ASP A 40 -6.13 10.47 10.79
C ASP A 40 -5.39 11.56 11.61
N SER A 41 -4.25 11.26 12.22
CA SER A 41 -3.48 12.26 12.97
C SER A 41 -2.99 13.37 12.04
N VAL A 42 -3.04 14.61 12.54
CA VAL A 42 -2.67 15.84 11.80
C VAL A 42 -1.13 16.00 11.72
N GLU A 43 -0.39 15.09 12.34
CA GLU A 43 1.07 15.15 12.48
C GLU A 43 1.80 14.53 11.27
N LEU A 44 3.13 14.66 11.22
CA LEU A 44 4.04 14.08 10.20
C LEU A 44 3.81 12.57 9.94
N GLU A 45 3.10 11.89 10.83
CA GLU A 45 2.68 10.49 10.75
C GLU A 45 1.78 10.17 9.54
N GLY A 46 1.09 11.17 8.96
CA GLY A 46 0.25 10.96 7.78
C GLY A 46 1.01 10.39 6.56
N ASN A 47 2.32 10.64 6.45
CA ASN A 47 3.16 10.07 5.40
C ASN A 47 3.66 8.65 5.75
N ASN A 48 3.74 8.30 7.04
CA ASN A 48 4.10 6.95 7.47
C ASN A 48 3.02 5.93 7.08
N GLU A 49 1.74 6.31 7.18
CA GLU A 49 0.64 5.46 6.71
C GLU A 49 0.75 5.19 5.21
N TYR A 50 1.07 6.18 4.38
CA TYR A 50 1.29 5.95 2.94
C TYR A 50 2.47 5.02 2.68
N ALA A 51 3.54 5.11 3.47
CA ALA A 51 4.67 4.20 3.35
C ALA A 51 4.27 2.76 3.75
N GLN A 52 3.49 2.57 4.81
CA GLN A 52 2.97 1.26 5.21
C GLN A 52 2.03 0.68 4.15
N LEU A 53 1.10 1.49 3.61
CA LEU A 53 0.22 1.10 2.51
C LEU A 53 1.04 0.73 1.25
N ALA A 54 2.09 1.49 0.92
CA ALA A 54 2.93 1.18 -0.24
C ALA A 54 3.67 -0.15 -0.09
N LYS A 55 4.23 -0.42 1.09
CA LYS A 55 4.84 -1.72 1.40
C LYS A 55 3.81 -2.85 1.37
N ALA A 56 2.60 -2.63 1.92
CA ALA A 56 1.51 -3.60 1.87
C ALA A 56 1.10 -3.92 0.42
N TYR A 57 1.03 -2.92 -0.46
CA TYR A 57 0.77 -3.14 -1.88
C TYR A 57 1.86 -4.00 -2.53
N ALA A 58 3.14 -3.71 -2.26
CA ALA A 58 4.27 -4.48 -2.77
C ALA A 58 4.23 -5.95 -2.27
N LEU A 59 3.90 -6.16 -0.99
CA LEU A 59 3.66 -7.50 -0.46
C LEU A 59 2.50 -8.20 -1.19
N GLY A 60 1.40 -7.51 -1.45
CA GLY A 60 0.27 -8.02 -2.22
C GLY A 60 0.64 -8.39 -3.67
N GLU A 61 1.53 -7.63 -4.31
CA GLU A 61 2.10 -7.98 -5.63
C GLU A 61 2.93 -9.26 -5.54
N PHE A 62 3.80 -9.38 -4.53
CA PHE A 62 4.62 -10.56 -4.30
C PHE A 62 3.76 -11.81 -4.04
N LEU A 63 2.74 -11.69 -3.20
CA LEU A 63 1.81 -12.77 -2.86
C LEU A 63 0.74 -13.02 -3.94
N GLN A 64 0.67 -12.15 -4.95
CA GLN A 64 -0.32 -12.17 -6.03
C GLN A 64 -1.79 -12.07 -5.54
N ASP A 65 -2.02 -11.53 -4.34
CA ASP A 65 -3.36 -11.30 -3.81
C ASP A 65 -3.94 -10.02 -4.43
N VAL A 66 -4.88 -10.20 -5.37
CA VAL A 66 -5.54 -9.08 -6.07
C VAL A 66 -6.46 -8.31 -5.11
N ASN A 67 -7.22 -9.00 -4.25
CA ASN A 67 -8.20 -8.35 -3.39
C ASN A 67 -7.50 -7.51 -2.32
N PHE A 68 -6.38 -8.00 -1.77
CA PHE A 68 -5.57 -7.23 -0.85
C PHE A 68 -5.00 -5.97 -1.51
N ARG A 69 -4.46 -6.09 -2.73
CA ARG A 69 -3.95 -4.94 -3.49
C ARG A 69 -5.02 -3.90 -3.76
N ASP A 70 -6.21 -4.34 -4.17
CA ASP A 70 -7.35 -3.44 -4.41
C ASP A 70 -7.77 -2.72 -3.12
N ALA A 71 -7.86 -3.44 -1.99
CA ALA A 71 -8.15 -2.84 -0.69
C ALA A 71 -7.11 -1.79 -0.27
N VAL A 72 -5.82 -2.03 -0.57
CA VAL A 72 -4.73 -1.08 -0.29
C VAL A 72 -4.84 0.16 -1.17
N LEU A 73 -5.18 0.02 -2.45
CA LEU A 73 -5.42 1.16 -3.35
C LEU A 73 -6.63 1.99 -2.90
N ASP A 74 -7.72 1.33 -2.48
CA ASP A 74 -8.89 2.00 -1.92
C ASP A 74 -8.52 2.79 -0.67
N ALA A 75 -7.72 2.22 0.23
CA ALA A 75 -7.23 2.92 1.41
C ALA A 75 -6.38 4.15 1.05
N MET A 76 -5.45 4.04 0.09
CA MET A 76 -4.66 5.17 -0.41
C MET A 76 -5.55 6.28 -0.99
N LEU A 77 -6.57 5.93 -1.78
CA LEU A 77 -7.49 6.88 -2.40
C LEU A 77 -8.43 7.54 -1.38
N ILE A 78 -8.89 6.80 -0.37
CA ILE A 78 -9.67 7.36 0.74
C ILE A 78 -8.83 8.37 1.51
N LYS A 79 -7.57 8.02 1.84
CA LYS A 79 -6.67 8.92 2.56
C LYS A 79 -6.36 10.19 1.77
N SER A 80 -6.20 10.10 0.45
CA SER A 80 -5.92 11.28 -0.38
C SER A 80 -7.07 12.28 -0.42
N ARG A 81 -8.27 11.85 -0.03
CA ARG A 81 -9.48 12.67 0.08
C ARG A 81 -9.70 13.20 1.50
N SER A 82 -8.99 12.68 2.49
CA SER A 82 -9.04 13.18 3.87
C SER A 82 -8.37 14.56 3.96
N LYS A 83 -9.05 15.49 4.64
CA LYS A 83 -8.53 16.84 4.90
C LYS A 83 -7.54 16.80 6.05
N VAL A 84 -6.38 17.41 5.85
CA VAL A 84 -5.34 17.57 6.90
C VAL A 84 -5.72 18.69 7.86
N SER A 85 -6.38 19.72 7.33
CA SER A 85 -6.71 20.94 8.06
C SER A 85 -7.91 21.65 7.43
N ASP A 86 -8.50 22.59 8.18
CA ASP A 86 -9.63 23.42 7.75
C ASP A 86 -9.31 24.30 6.52
N ASP A 87 -8.02 24.48 6.19
CA ASP A 87 -7.53 25.21 5.02
C ASP A 87 -7.70 24.43 3.69
N GLY A 88 -8.22 23.20 3.74
CA GLY A 88 -8.53 22.40 2.56
C GLY A 88 -7.34 21.63 1.98
N ARG A 89 -6.18 21.62 2.66
CA ARG A 89 -5.04 20.77 2.26
C ARG A 89 -5.37 19.29 2.47
N THR A 90 -4.91 18.45 1.56
CA THR A 90 -5.06 16.98 1.63
C THR A 90 -3.71 16.29 1.71
N TRP A 91 -3.69 15.06 2.23
CA TRP A 91 -2.49 14.25 2.34
C TRP A 91 -2.15 13.57 1.01
N PHE A 92 -0.89 13.65 0.56
CA PHE A 92 -0.40 12.92 -0.61
C PHE A 92 0.73 11.94 -0.27
N PRO A 93 0.88 10.84 -1.03
CA PRO A 93 1.96 9.88 -0.82
C PRO A 93 3.34 10.52 -1.00
N GLY A 94 4.15 10.62 0.05
CA GLY A 94 5.48 11.21 -0.04
C GLY A 94 6.54 10.28 -0.65
N GLY A 95 7.77 10.79 -0.71
CA GLY A 95 8.93 10.11 -1.32
C GLY A 95 9.11 8.63 -0.92
N PRO A 96 9.03 8.24 0.37
CA PRO A 96 9.14 6.84 0.76
C PRO A 96 8.06 5.94 0.14
N ALA A 97 6.80 6.38 0.14
CA ALA A 97 5.70 5.62 -0.45
C ALA A 97 5.89 5.45 -1.97
N ILE A 98 6.27 6.52 -2.67
CA ILE A 98 6.58 6.48 -4.10
C ILE A 98 7.70 5.48 -4.36
N ARG A 99 8.79 5.55 -3.58
CA ARG A 99 9.92 4.64 -3.72
C ARG A 99 9.50 3.17 -3.59
N TYR A 100 8.77 2.82 -2.52
CA TYR A 100 8.33 1.44 -2.31
C TYR A 100 7.43 0.93 -3.44
N ILE A 101 6.52 1.75 -3.96
CA ILE A 101 5.69 1.35 -5.11
C ILE A 101 6.54 1.13 -6.36
N TYR A 102 7.50 2.00 -6.67
CA TYR A 102 8.30 1.83 -7.88
C TYR A 102 9.34 0.72 -7.78
N GLU A 103 9.93 0.48 -6.60
CA GLU A 103 10.88 -0.62 -6.40
C GLU A 103 10.17 -1.99 -6.29
N GLY A 104 8.97 -2.04 -5.70
CA GLY A 104 8.25 -3.27 -5.39
C GLY A 104 7.22 -3.74 -6.43
N THR A 105 7.00 -3.01 -7.52
CA THR A 105 5.93 -3.33 -8.50
C THR A 105 6.42 -3.20 -9.94
N PRO A 106 5.84 -3.91 -10.93
CA PRO A 106 6.20 -3.75 -12.35
C PRO A 106 5.69 -2.43 -12.94
N GLU A 107 6.18 -2.06 -14.12
CA GLU A 107 5.77 -0.81 -14.82
C GLU A 107 4.26 -0.73 -15.09
N SER A 108 3.60 -1.85 -15.31
CA SER A 108 2.15 -1.94 -15.56
C SER A 108 1.28 -1.85 -14.29
N SER A 109 1.90 -1.65 -13.12
CA SER A 109 1.23 -1.62 -11.82
C SER A 109 0.15 -0.54 -11.72
N ALA A 110 -1.01 -0.91 -11.17
CA ALA A 110 -2.10 0.02 -10.90
C ALA A 110 -1.72 1.05 -9.84
N ALA A 111 -0.90 0.67 -8.84
CA ALA A 111 -0.40 1.61 -7.84
C ALA A 111 0.46 2.73 -8.45
N ARG A 112 1.30 2.42 -9.44
CA ARG A 112 2.09 3.44 -10.15
C ARG A 112 1.18 4.44 -10.88
N ARG A 113 0.11 3.95 -11.52
CA ARG A 113 -0.90 4.81 -12.16
C ARG A 113 -1.61 5.69 -11.15
N LEU A 114 -2.05 5.13 -10.02
CA LEU A 114 -2.70 5.90 -8.95
C LEU A 114 -1.80 7.04 -8.45
N LEU A 115 -0.50 6.80 -8.23
CA LEU A 115 0.42 7.86 -7.85
C LEU A 115 0.48 8.99 -8.88
N VAL A 116 0.57 8.66 -10.17
CA VAL A 116 0.57 9.67 -11.24
C VAL A 116 -0.75 10.43 -11.28
N ASP A 117 -1.89 9.75 -11.18
CA ASP A 117 -3.21 10.38 -11.21
C ASP A 117 -3.39 11.34 -10.03
N LEU A 118 -2.95 10.98 -8.83
CA LEU A 118 -2.98 11.84 -7.65
C LEU A 118 -2.15 13.13 -7.86
N TYR A 119 -0.96 13.03 -8.43
CA TYR A 119 -0.10 14.21 -8.63
C TYR A 119 -0.51 15.07 -9.83
N THR A 120 -1.04 14.48 -10.89
CA THR A 120 -1.45 15.21 -12.10
C THR A 120 -2.82 15.87 -11.94
N TYR A 121 -3.76 15.24 -11.22
CA TYR A 121 -5.07 15.84 -10.94
C TYR A 121 -4.98 17.05 -10.00
N HIS A 122 -4.00 17.05 -9.09
CA HIS A 122 -3.79 18.12 -8.11
C HIS A 122 -2.65 19.09 -8.46
N GLY A 123 -1.91 18.82 -9.54
CA GLY A 123 -0.89 19.73 -10.06
C GLY A 123 -1.54 20.92 -10.74
N HIS A 124 -1.56 22.08 -10.09
CA HIS A 124 -1.78 23.35 -10.78
C HIS A 124 -0.45 23.76 -11.42
N GLY A 125 -0.43 23.89 -12.75
CA GLY A 125 0.65 24.56 -13.43
C GLY A 125 0.56 26.05 -13.15
N ASP A 126 1.61 26.62 -12.58
CA ASP A 126 1.85 28.06 -12.59
C ASP A 126 2.18 28.56 -14.00
#